data_AF-A0A1S3QM48-F1
#
_entry.id   AF-A0A1S3QM48-F1
#
_cell.length_a   1.000
_cell.length_b   1.000
_cell.length_c   1.000
_cell.angle_alpha   90.00
_cell.angle_beta   90.00
_cell.angle_gamma   90.00
#
_symmetry.space_group_name_H-M   'P 1'
#
loop_
_entity.id
_entity.type
_entity.pdbx_description
1 polymer ?
#
loop_
_entity_poly.entity_id
_entity_poly.type
_entity_poly.pdbx_seq_one_letter_code
_entity_poly.pdbx_strand_id
1 'polypeptide(L)'
;MSDRWVLDVDTKTWREFDHPNNNKPRLWHTASQAKDSDVIVFGGSCDYVLLVGTYENLTGHSNDALVFQTQPYPLFRICVDCIAKNVNNCKILQNQLPSLPRKLLEAVQRRTSRNI
;
A
#
# COMPACT_ATOMS: atom_id res chain seq x y z
N MET A 1 8.62 -9.32 15.14
CA MET A 1 8.99 -9.62 13.74
C MET A 1 7.98 -8.99 12.78
N SER A 2 7.63 -7.73 13.02
CA SER A 2 6.73 -6.91 12.20
C SER A 2 7.27 -5.49 12.05
N ASP A 3 8.46 -5.25 12.60
CA ASP A 3 9.25 -4.05 12.45
C ASP A 3 9.70 -3.91 11.00
N ARG A 4 9.86 -2.66 10.59
CA ARG A 4 10.13 -2.28 9.20
C ARG A 4 11.15 -1.16 9.20
N TRP A 5 12.14 -1.33 8.34
CA TRP A 5 13.29 -0.44 8.31
C TRP A 5 13.59 -0.05 6.87
N VAL A 6 14.02 1.20 6.69
CA VAL A 6 14.57 1.70 5.43
C VAL A 6 16.05 1.96 5.64
N LEU A 7 16.88 1.41 4.76
CA LEU A 7 18.30 1.73 4.69
C LEU A 7 18.49 2.92 3.76
N ASP A 8 19.06 4.01 4.30
CA ASP A 8 19.64 5.07 3.49
C ASP A 8 21.05 4.62 3.06
N VAL A 9 21.23 4.43 1.75
CA VAL A 9 22.48 3.90 1.17
C VAL A 9 23.60 4.94 1.20
N ASP A 10 23.27 6.23 1.13
CA ASP A 10 24.24 7.33 1.11
C ASP A 10 24.81 7.55 2.51
N THR A 11 23.93 7.64 3.51
CA THR A 11 24.32 7.86 4.91
C THR A 11 24.68 6.58 5.65
N LYS A 12 24.35 5.41 5.09
CA LYS A 12 24.50 4.08 5.70
C LYS A 12 23.76 3.95 7.03
N THR A 13 22.63 4.63 7.16
CA THR A 13 21.81 4.63 8.38
C THR A 13 20.50 3.90 8.16
N TRP A 14 20.05 3.22 9.21
CA TRP A 14 18.75 2.56 9.25
C TRP A 14 17.74 3.46 9.94
N ARG A 15 16.56 3.57 9.37
CA ARG A 15 15.43 4.27 9.97
C ARG A 15 14.24 3.33 10.09
N GLU A 16 13.77 3.13 11.30
CA GLU A 16 12.50 2.45 11.52
C GLU A 16 11.37 3.37 11.06
N PHE A 17 10.33 2.82 10.42
CA PHE A 17 9.13 3.59 10.15
C PHE A 17 7.88 2.84 10.59
N ASP A 18 7.04 3.56 11.33
CA ASP A 18 5.79 3.05 11.87
C ASP A 18 4.72 2.98 10.78
N HIS A 19 3.85 1.98 10.87
CA HIS A 19 2.72 1.84 9.96
C HIS A 19 1.63 0.96 10.59
N PRO A 20 0.34 1.20 10.29
CA PRO A 20 -0.81 0.58 10.96
C PRO A 20 -0.86 -0.97 11.05
N ASN A 21 -0.01 -1.67 10.31
CA ASN A 21 0.01 -3.13 10.21
C ASN A 21 1.05 -3.76 11.16
N ASN A 22 1.44 -3.08 12.24
CA ASN A 22 2.39 -3.62 13.24
C ASN A 22 1.95 -4.95 13.85
N ASN A 23 0.64 -5.20 13.89
CA ASN A 23 0.06 -6.44 14.40
C ASN A 23 0.00 -7.59 13.37
N LYS A 24 0.61 -7.43 12.19
CA LYS A 24 0.63 -8.43 11.11
C LYS A 24 2.07 -8.89 10.82
N PRO A 25 2.71 -9.66 11.72
CA PRO A 25 4.03 -10.23 11.46
C PRO A 25 4.01 -11.13 10.22
N ARG A 26 5.15 -11.21 9.51
CA ARG A 26 5.32 -12.02 8.30
C ARG A 26 6.72 -12.62 8.22
N LEU A 27 6.81 -13.95 8.16
CA LEU A 27 8.03 -14.71 7.87
C LEU A 27 7.90 -15.42 6.53
N TRP A 28 9.02 -15.62 5.83
CA TRP A 28 9.06 -16.29 4.51
C TRP A 28 8.05 -15.74 3.50
N HIS A 29 7.78 -14.44 3.59
CA HIS A 29 6.94 -13.73 2.65
C HIS A 29 7.74 -13.33 1.41
N THR A 30 7.02 -12.85 0.40
CA THR A 30 7.61 -12.16 -0.74
C THR A 30 7.41 -10.66 -0.60
N ALA A 31 8.37 -9.87 -1.06
CA ALA A 31 8.28 -8.41 -1.10
C ALA A 31 8.69 -7.91 -2.48
N SER A 32 7.91 -7.00 -3.07
CA SER A 32 8.20 -6.42 -4.38
C SER A 32 7.87 -4.93 -4.42
N GLN A 33 8.63 -4.19 -5.21
CA GLN A 33 8.34 -2.78 -5.45
C GLN A 33 7.10 -2.63 -6.33
N ALA A 34 6.20 -1.76 -5.91
CA ALA A 34 4.99 -1.37 -6.61
C ALA A 34 5.08 0.08 -7.10
N LYS A 35 3.96 0.60 -7.61
CA LYS A 35 3.88 1.96 -8.12
C LYS A 35 4.15 2.99 -7.01
N ASP A 36 4.68 4.15 -7.39
CA ASP A 36 4.94 5.27 -6.49
C ASP A 36 5.96 4.95 -5.36
N SER A 37 6.75 3.89 -5.55
CA SER A 37 7.73 3.31 -4.59
C SER A 37 7.10 2.67 -3.36
N ASP A 38 5.83 2.30 -3.43
CA ASP A 38 5.24 1.41 -2.43
C ASP A 38 5.93 0.04 -2.48
N VAL A 39 5.94 -0.67 -1.35
CA VAL A 39 6.37 -2.07 -1.27
C VAL A 39 5.15 -2.93 -0.96
N ILE A 40 4.91 -3.95 -1.78
CA ILE A 40 3.88 -4.94 -1.51
C ILE A 40 4.54 -6.17 -0.91
N VAL A 41 4.10 -6.53 0.30
CA VAL A 41 4.42 -7.80 0.94
C VAL A 41 3.24 -8.75 0.75
N PHE A 42 3.50 -9.94 0.22
CA PHE A 42 2.48 -10.96 -0.01
C PHE A 42 2.89 -12.31 0.58
N GLY A 43 1.91 -12.97 1.18
CA GLY A 43 2.05 -14.33 1.65
C GLY A 43 2.79 -14.45 2.99
N GLY A 44 3.39 -15.61 3.22
CA GLY A 44 4.24 -15.90 4.38
C GLY A 44 3.49 -16.46 5.60
N SER A 45 4.21 -16.67 6.68
CA SER A 45 3.70 -17.12 7.98
C SER A 45 3.56 -15.96 8.96
N CYS A 46 2.43 -15.88 9.66
CA CYS A 46 2.17 -14.98 10.78
C CYS A 46 2.78 -15.47 12.09
N ASP A 47 3.07 -16.77 12.19
CA ASP A 47 3.52 -17.40 13.43
C ASP A 47 4.98 -17.85 13.35
N TYR A 48 5.58 -18.08 14.53
CA TYR A 48 6.89 -18.69 14.65
C TYR A 48 6.84 -20.13 14.13
N VAL A 49 7.51 -20.34 13.00
CA VAL A 49 7.63 -21.61 12.28
C VAL A 49 8.10 -22.78 13.18
N LEU A 50 8.82 -22.53 14.26
CA LEU A 50 9.33 -23.59 15.13
C LEU A 50 8.22 -24.37 15.89
N LEU A 51 6.98 -23.87 15.91
CA LEU A 51 5.81 -24.58 16.47
C LEU A 51 5.15 -25.57 15.49
N VAL A 52 5.64 -25.66 14.24
CA VAL A 52 5.12 -26.54 13.17
C VAL A 52 5.34 -28.03 13.45
N GLY A 53 6.03 -28.39 14.55
CA GLY A 53 6.25 -29.77 14.98
C GLY A 53 5.06 -30.47 15.65
N THR A 54 3.99 -29.74 16.01
CA THR A 54 2.74 -30.35 16.49
C THR A 54 1.68 -30.21 15.41
N TYR A 55 1.26 -31.33 14.84
CA TYR A 55 0.39 -31.51 13.67
C TYR A 55 -1.02 -30.87 13.76
N GLU A 56 -1.27 -29.96 14.70
CA GLU A 56 -2.59 -29.40 15.01
C GLU A 56 -2.70 -27.88 14.76
N ASN A 57 -1.64 -27.17 14.37
CA ASN A 57 -1.67 -25.71 14.16
C ASN A 57 -0.93 -25.24 12.89
N LEU A 58 -1.35 -25.70 11.70
CA LEU A 58 -0.92 -25.16 10.40
C LEU A 58 -1.71 -23.89 10.00
N THR A 59 -2.13 -23.06 10.96
CA THR A 59 -3.05 -21.93 10.76
C THR A 59 -2.36 -20.59 10.50
N GLY A 60 -1.04 -20.54 10.57
CA GLY A 60 -0.26 -19.29 10.48
C GLY A 60 -0.02 -18.76 9.07
N HIS A 61 -0.34 -19.48 8.00
CA HIS A 61 -0.09 -18.99 6.64
C HIS A 61 -1.08 -17.89 6.22
N SER A 62 -0.56 -16.82 5.63
CA SER A 62 -1.36 -15.71 5.13
C SER A 62 -1.37 -15.68 3.61
N ASN A 63 -2.51 -15.31 3.03
CA ASN A 63 -2.64 -14.91 1.62
C ASN A 63 -2.93 -13.41 1.49
N ASP A 64 -2.68 -12.63 2.56
CA ASP A 64 -2.91 -11.19 2.55
C ASP A 64 -1.79 -10.47 1.79
N ALA A 65 -2.16 -9.37 1.14
CA ALA A 65 -1.21 -8.36 0.66
C ALA A 65 -1.17 -7.18 1.64
N LEU A 66 0.03 -6.81 2.07
CA LEU A 66 0.30 -5.59 2.85
C LEU A 66 0.99 -4.59 1.92
N VAL A 67 0.49 -3.36 1.88
CA VAL A 67 1.09 -2.27 1.10
C VAL A 67 1.76 -1.32 2.07
N PHE A 68 3.04 -1.04 1.86
CA PHE A 68 3.81 -0.10 2.66
C PHE A 68 4.24 1.07 1.81
N GLN A 69 3.79 2.26 2.19
CA GLN A 69 4.26 3.51 1.63
C GLN A 69 5.63 3.85 2.24
N THR A 70 6.67 3.90 1.42
CA THR A 70 8.06 4.15 1.88
C THR A 70 8.46 5.62 1.77
N GLN A 71 7.69 6.43 1.04
CA GLN A 71 7.92 7.85 0.80
C GLN A 71 6.61 8.60 0.49
N PRO A 72 6.55 9.93 0.62
CA PRO A 72 5.38 10.71 0.23
C PRO A 72 4.97 10.46 -1.22
N TYR A 73 3.65 10.35 -1.48
CA TYR A 73 3.14 10.18 -2.83
C TYR A 73 3.42 11.40 -3.72
N PRO A 74 3.62 11.21 -5.03
CA PRO A 74 3.81 12.33 -5.94
C PRO A 74 2.56 13.21 -5.99
N LEU A 75 2.75 14.52 -6.18
CA LEU A 75 1.66 15.51 -6.23
C LEU A 75 0.54 15.08 -7.19
N PHE A 76 0.90 14.55 -8.35
CA PHE A 76 -0.04 14.01 -9.32
C PHE A 76 -1.01 13.00 -8.69
N ARG A 77 -0.49 12.04 -7.93
CA ARG A 77 -1.30 11.00 -7.28
C ARG A 77 -2.21 11.61 -6.22
N ILE A 78 -1.70 12.54 -5.42
CA ILE A 78 -2.46 13.23 -4.37
C ILE A 78 -3.61 14.03 -4.99
N CYS A 79 -3.37 14.79 -6.07
CA CYS A 79 -4.40 15.54 -6.77
C CYS A 79 -5.49 14.63 -7.35
N VAL A 80 -5.10 13.53 -8.02
CA VAL A 80 -6.04 12.55 -8.57
C VAL A 80 -6.89 11.92 -7.46
N ASP A 81 -6.27 11.53 -6.35
CA ASP A 81 -6.97 10.94 -5.20
C ASP A 81 -7.93 11.95 -4.54
N CYS A 82 -7.53 13.22 -4.44
CA CYS A 82 -8.38 14.29 -3.91
C CYS A 82 -9.62 14.51 -4.80
N ILE A 83 -9.44 14.61 -6.11
CA ILE A 83 -10.56 14.78 -7.06
C ILE A 83 -11.47 13.55 -6.98
N ALA A 84 -10.92 12.34 -7.04
CA ALA A 84 -11.69 11.10 -7.02
C ALA A 84 -12.52 10.92 -5.74
N LYS A 85 -12.02 11.36 -4.57
CA LYS A 85 -12.76 11.32 -3.30
C LYS A 85 -13.92 12.32 -3.24
N ASN A 86 -13.78 13.48 -3.90
CA ASN A 86 -14.72 14.59 -3.75
C ASN A 86 -15.70 14.76 -4.93
N VAL A 87 -15.41 14.15 -6.09
CA VAL A 87 -16.19 14.36 -7.32
C VAL A 87 -17.68 14.00 -7.17
N ASN A 88 -18.01 12.98 -6.39
CA ASN A 88 -19.41 12.56 -6.16
C ASN A 88 -20.17 13.51 -5.22
N ASN A 89 -19.46 14.27 -4.38
CA ASN A 89 -20.04 15.16 -3.38
C ASN A 89 -20.00 16.64 -3.81
N CYS A 90 -19.24 16.97 -4.86
CA CYS A 90 -19.05 18.34 -5.33
C CYS A 90 -19.52 18.50 -6.79
N LYS A 91 -20.73 19.04 -6.98
CA LYS A 91 -21.33 19.29 -8.30
C LYS A 91 -20.46 20.15 -9.21
N ILE A 92 -19.74 21.13 -8.64
CA ILE A 92 -18.83 22.00 -9.40
C ILE A 92 -17.69 21.17 -10.02
N LEU A 93 -17.03 20.32 -9.23
CA LEU A 93 -15.97 19.44 -9.72
C LEU A 93 -16.50 18.43 -10.73
N GLN A 94 -17.68 17.87 -10.50
CA GLN A 94 -18.33 16.94 -11.43
C GLN A 94 -18.56 17.59 -12.81
N ASN A 95 -19.06 18.83 -12.83
CA ASN A 95 -19.31 19.58 -14.05
C ASN A 95 -18.03 19.98 -14.80
N GLN A 96 -16.93 20.20 -14.06
CA GLN A 96 -15.63 20.53 -14.65
C GLN A 96 -14.83 19.29 -15.06
N LEU A 97 -15.19 18.10 -14.60
CA LEU A 97 -14.44 16.87 -14.91
C LEU A 97 -14.24 16.63 -16.43
N PRO A 98 -15.24 16.86 -17.31
CA PRO A 98 -15.06 16.69 -18.75
C PRO A 98 -14.06 17.65 -19.39
N SER A 99 -13.70 18.75 -18.74
CA SER A 99 -12.71 19.71 -19.27
C SER A 99 -11.26 19.27 -19.05
N LEU A 100 -11.03 18.20 -18.28
CA LEU A 100 -9.71 17.66 -18.04
C LEU A 100 -9.10 17.05 -19.31
N PRO A 101 -7.78 17.20 -19.52
CA PRO A 101 -7.05 16.44 -20.53
C PRO A 101 -7.31 14.94 -20.39
N ARG A 102 -7.47 14.24 -21.52
CA ARG A 102 -7.87 12.82 -21.58
C ARG A 102 -7.11 11.91 -20.60
N LYS A 103 -5.78 12.04 -20.51
CA LYS A 103 -4.95 11.22 -19.61
C LYS A 103 -5.30 11.44 -18.13
N LEU A 104 -5.61 12.67 -17.74
CA LEU A 104 -6.01 13.02 -16.38
C LEU A 104 -7.43 12.55 -16.09
N LEU A 105 -8.35 12.74 -17.03
CA LEU A 105 -9.71 12.25 -16.93
C LEU A 105 -9.74 10.73 -16.71
N GLU A 106 -9.02 9.97 -17.52
CA GLU A 106 -8.89 8.51 -17.39
C GLU A 106 -8.22 8.09 -16.06
N ALA A 107 -7.27 8.88 -15.54
CA ALA A 107 -6.66 8.62 -14.25
C ALA A 107 -7.65 8.83 -13.09
N VAL A 108 -8.42 9.92 -13.12
CA VAL A 108 -9.44 10.22 -12.12
C VAL A 108 -10.57 9.19 -12.16
N GLN A 109 -11.12 8.89 -13.35
CA GLN A 109 -12.19 7.90 -13.50
C GLN A 109 -11.79 6.52 -12.95
N ARG A 110 -10.61 6.02 -13.32
CA ARG A 110 -10.08 4.76 -12.78
C ARG A 110 -9.94 4.78 -11.26
N ARG A 111 -9.60 5.94 -10.69
CA ARG A 111 -9.43 6.08 -9.25
C ARG A 111 -10.77 6.14 -8.52
N THR A 112 -11.76 6.83 -9.08
CA THR A 112 -13.12 6.91 -8.54
C THR A 112 -13.77 5.53 -8.48
N SER A 113 -13.63 4.70 -9.52
CA SER A 113 -14.18 3.33 -9.56
C SER A 113 -13.60 2.38 -8.51
N ARG A 114 -12.45 2.71 -7.91
CA ARG A 114 -11.82 1.91 -6.83
C ARG A 114 -12.26 2.33 -5.43
N ASN A 115 -12.98 3.44 -5.30
CA ASN A 115 -13.44 4.01 -4.03
C ASN A 115 -14.94 3.77 -3.78
N ILE A 116 -15.59 2.99 -4.64
CA ILE A 116 -16.97 2.49 -4.51
C ILE A 116 -16.87 1.02 -4.11
#